data_AF-A0A2M9GQ45-F1
#
_entry.id   AF-A0A2M9GQ45-F1
#
_cell.length_a   1.000
_cell.length_b   1.000
_cell.length_c   1.000
_cell.angle_alpha   90.00
_cell.angle_beta   90.00
_cell.angle_gamma   90.00
#
_symmetry.space_group_name_H-M   'P 1'
#
loop_
_entity.id
_entity.type
_entity.pdbx_description
1 polymer ?
#
loop_
_entity_poly.entity_id
_entity_poly.type
_entity_poly.pdbx_seq_one_letter_code
_entity_poly.pdbx_strand_id
1 'polypeptide(L)'
;MPFKDPLTTEQLRAIRERQPWNPDVIALLWEIKRMRSMLLRLHQVSGDLKRPASLMGEIYDDLLAGLAVEPCVIERDRDTAELLEEPRKLRKGMGPR
;
A
#
# COMPACT_ATOMS: atom_id res chain seq x y z
N MET A 1 22.87 -9.02 -6.37
CA MET A 1 22.00 -9.67 -5.35
C MET A 1 20.57 -9.22 -5.65
N PRO A 2 19.58 -10.13 -5.70
CA PRO A 2 18.18 -9.73 -5.82
C PRO A 2 17.74 -8.94 -4.59
N PHE A 3 16.74 -8.08 -4.76
CA PHE A 3 16.12 -7.39 -3.63
C PHE A 3 15.39 -8.43 -2.75
N LYS A 4 15.36 -8.18 -1.45
CA LYS A 4 14.48 -8.92 -0.53
C LYS A 4 13.05 -8.45 -0.72
N ASP A 5 12.10 -9.31 -0.35
CA ASP A 5 10.69 -8.93 -0.34
C ASP A 5 10.46 -7.70 0.55
N PRO A 6 9.57 -6.76 0.14
CA PRO A 6 9.24 -5.60 0.93
C PRO A 6 8.60 -5.99 2.28
N LEU A 7 8.85 -5.19 3.31
CA LEU A 7 8.29 -5.44 4.64
C LEU A 7 6.82 -4.99 4.75
N THR A 8 6.01 -5.78 5.45
CA THR A 8 4.63 -5.42 5.82
C THR A 8 4.60 -4.27 6.84
N THR A 9 3.45 -3.61 6.99
CA THR A 9 3.25 -2.58 8.02
C THR A 9 3.50 -3.13 9.42
N GLU A 10 3.10 -4.37 9.69
CA GLU A 10 3.32 -5.04 10.97
C GLU A 10 4.81 -5.28 11.24
N GLN A 11 5.56 -5.76 10.24
CA GLN A 11 7.00 -5.95 10.37
C GLN A 11 7.74 -4.63 10.60
N LEU A 12 7.37 -3.56 9.89
CA LEU A 12 7.93 -2.22 10.09
C LEU A 12 7.61 -1.68 11.50
N ARG A 13 6.41 -1.93 12.00
CA ARG A 13 6.01 -1.59 13.37
C ARG A 13 6.85 -2.37 14.40
N ALA A 14 7.04 -3.67 14.20
CA ALA A 14 7.87 -4.49 15.07
C ALA A 14 9.33 -4.01 15.10
N ILE A 15 9.88 -3.51 13.98
CA ILE A 15 11.20 -2.88 13.95
C ILE A 15 11.24 -1.63 14.84
N ARG A 16 10.23 -0.76 14.72
CA ARG A 16 10.11 0.45 15.54
C ARG A 16 10.03 0.11 17.03
N GLU A 17 9.24 -0.89 17.39
CA GLU A 17 9.02 -1.29 18.80
C GLU A 17 10.25 -1.92 19.44
N ARG A 18 11.10 -2.63 18.67
CA ARG A 18 12.38 -3.16 19.16
C ARG A 18 13.41 -2.07 19.44
N GLN A 19 13.34 -0.94 18.74
CA GLN A 19 14.34 0.13 18.80
C GLN A 19 13.70 1.53 18.78
N PRO A 20 12.81 1.87 19.74
CA PRO A 20 12.00 3.09 19.65
C PRO A 20 12.79 4.38 19.90
N TRP A 21 14.01 4.27 20.42
CA TRP A 21 14.93 5.38 20.71
C TRP A 21 16.07 5.52 19.68
N ASN A 22 16.21 4.61 18.72
CA ASN A 22 17.32 4.68 17.74
C ASN A 22 16.97 5.67 16.61
N PRO A 23 17.68 6.81 16.49
CA PRO A 23 17.36 7.85 15.52
C PRO A 23 17.56 7.39 14.07
N ASP A 24 18.53 6.53 13.80
CA ASP A 24 18.79 6.01 12.45
C ASP A 24 17.68 5.06 12.01
N VAL A 25 17.20 4.20 12.91
CA VAL A 25 16.05 3.33 12.64
C VAL A 25 14.80 4.16 12.33
N ILE A 26 14.57 5.23 13.09
CA ILE A 26 13.44 6.15 12.85
C ILE A 26 13.58 6.80 11.47
N ALA A 27 14.77 7.32 11.13
CA ALA A 27 15.02 7.95 9.84
C ALA A 27 14.80 7.00 8.66
N LEU A 28 15.30 5.77 8.75
CA LEU A 28 15.10 4.74 7.71
C LEU A 28 13.62 4.33 7.58
N LEU A 29 12.90 4.16 8.69
CA LEU A 29 11.46 3.88 8.66
C LEU A 29 10.66 5.04 8.02
N TRP A 30 11.10 6.28 8.19
CA TRP A 30 10.52 7.44 7.50
C TRP A 30 10.73 7.39 5.99
N GLU A 31 11.93 7.07 5.53
CA GLU A 31 12.19 6.90 4.09
C GLU A 31 11.38 5.75 3.51
N ILE A 32 11.25 4.63 4.22
CA ILE A 32 10.38 3.51 3.81
C ILE A 32 8.93 3.96 3.70
N LYS A 33 8.43 4.72 4.68
CA LYS A 33 7.07 5.28 4.63
C LYS A 33 6.90 6.22 3.44
N ARG A 34 7.89 7.07 3.15
CA ARG A 34 7.88 7.96 1.97
C ARG A 34 7.83 7.17 0.66
N MET A 35 8.63 6.12 0.53
CA MET A 35 8.63 5.22 -0.64
C MET A 35 7.28 4.52 -0.82
N ARG A 36 6.73 3.93 0.24
CA ARG A 36 5.39 3.31 0.21
C ARG A 36 4.31 4.31 -0.21
N SER A 37 4.42 5.57 0.23
CA SER A 37 3.50 6.64 -0.19
C SER A 37 3.60 6.97 -1.67
N MET A 38 4.77 6.85 -2.31
CA MET A 38 4.91 7.05 -3.75
C MET A 38 4.26 5.91 -4.54
N LEU A 39 4.49 4.66 -4.12
CA LEU A 39 3.86 3.48 -4.73
C LEU A 39 2.33 3.54 -4.62
N LEU A 40 1.80 3.92 -3.46
CA LEU A 40 0.36 4.08 -3.28
C LEU A 40 -0.25 5.15 -4.20
N ARG A 41 0.45 6.27 -4.45
CA ARG A 41 -0.03 7.27 -5.41
C ARG A 41 -0.02 6.72 -6.83
N LEU A 42 1.01 5.97 -7.21
CA LEU A 42 1.04 5.29 -8.50
C LEU A 42 -0.12 4.30 -8.63
N HIS A 43 -0.40 3.51 -7.59
CA HIS A 43 -1.53 2.56 -7.55
C HIS A 43 -2.85 3.28 -7.76
N GLN A 44 -3.07 4.39 -7.06
CA GLN A 44 -4.28 5.20 -7.17
C GLN A 44 -4.56 5.70 -8.58
N VAL A 45 -3.54 6.11 -9.33
CA VAL A 45 -3.71 6.63 -10.70
C VAL A 45 -3.57 5.55 -11.77
N SER A 46 -3.07 4.37 -11.42
CA SER A 46 -2.72 3.30 -12.38
C SER A 46 -3.90 2.85 -13.24
N GLY A 47 -5.12 2.81 -12.67
CA GLY A 47 -6.34 2.42 -13.39
C GLY A 47 -6.72 3.38 -14.52
N ASP A 48 -6.27 4.64 -14.47
CA ASP A 48 -6.53 5.65 -15.49
C ASP A 48 -5.40 5.74 -16.54
N LEU A 49 -4.25 5.09 -16.28
CA LEU A 49 -3.12 5.10 -17.20
C LEU A 49 -3.37 4.14 -18.37
N LYS A 50 -3.19 4.62 -19.60
CA LYS A 50 -3.22 3.76 -20.78
C LYS A 50 -1.89 3.04 -20.94
N ARG A 51 -1.94 1.72 -21.20
CA ARG A 51 -0.77 0.93 -21.58
C ARG A 51 -0.12 1.51 -22.86
N PRO A 52 1.18 1.81 -22.86
CA PRO A 52 1.90 2.23 -24.07
C PRO A 52 1.90 1.15 -25.16
N ALA A 53 1.82 1.54 -26.43
CA ALA A 53 1.88 0.63 -27.58
C ALA A 53 3.31 0.33 -28.06
N SER A 54 4.31 0.98 -27.49
CA SER A 54 5.73 0.81 -27.84
C SER A 54 6.39 -0.28 -26.99
N LEU A 55 7.71 -0.43 -27.11
CA LEU A 55 8.55 -1.27 -26.24
C LEU A 55 8.37 -0.94 -24.73
N MET A 56 7.84 0.24 -24.39
CA MET A 56 7.50 0.60 -23.01
C MET A 56 6.29 -0.15 -22.46
N GLY A 57 5.53 -0.86 -23.30
CA GLY A 57 4.38 -1.65 -22.89
C GLY A 57 4.76 -2.77 -21.94
N GLU A 58 5.88 -3.46 -22.17
CA GLU A 58 6.37 -4.53 -21.29
C GLU A 58 6.79 -3.97 -19.92
N ILE A 59 7.50 -2.84 -19.90
CA ILE A 59 7.90 -2.15 -18.66
C ILE A 59 6.66 -1.70 -17.87
N TYR A 60 5.62 -1.23 -18.57
CA TYR A 60 4.35 -0.87 -17.95
C TYR A 60 3.67 -2.09 -17.31
N ASP A 61 3.63 -3.22 -18.02
CA ASP A 61 3.04 -4.46 -17.52
C ASP A 61 3.79 -4.97 -16.28
N ASP A 62 5.12 -4.98 -16.32
CA ASP A 62 5.98 -5.36 -15.19
C ASP A 62 5.80 -4.40 -14.01
N LEU A 63 5.70 -3.10 -14.26
CA LEU A 63 5.45 -2.08 -13.23
C LEU A 63 4.13 -2.34 -12.51
N LEU A 64 3.05 -2.60 -13.26
CA LEU A 64 1.74 -2.86 -12.67
C LEU A 64 1.68 -4.21 -11.95
N ALA A 65 2.31 -5.24 -12.51
CA ALA A 65 2.42 -6.55 -11.88
C ALA A 65 3.19 -6.47 -10.55
N GLY A 66 4.31 -5.75 -10.54
CA GLY A 66 5.09 -5.48 -9.32
C GLY A 66 4.29 -4.68 -8.29
N LEU A 67 3.58 -3.64 -8.73
CA LEU A 67 2.76 -2.82 -7.86
C LEU A 67 1.62 -3.59 -7.19
N ALA A 68 0.99 -4.53 -7.90
CA ALA A 68 -0.12 -5.34 -7.37
C ALA A 68 0.28 -6.27 -6.22
N VAL A 69 1.57 -6.65 -6.14
CA VAL A 69 2.09 -7.54 -5.09
C VAL A 69 2.77 -6.79 -3.95
N GLU A 70 2.85 -5.46 -4.03
CA GLU A 70 3.44 -4.65 -2.97
C GLU A 70 2.61 -4.74 -1.68
N PRO A 71 3.22 -5.04 -0.51
CA PRO A 71 2.49 -5.15 0.76
C PRO A 71 1.68 -3.89 1.09
N CYS A 72 2.19 -2.71 0.74
CA CYS A 72 1.48 -1.46 1.00
C CYS A 72 0.20 -1.30 0.18
N VAL A 73 0.16 -1.86 -1.03
CA VAL A 73 -1.01 -1.86 -1.91
C VAL A 73 -2.05 -2.86 -1.39
N ILE A 74 -1.62 -4.09 -1.10
CA ILE A 74 -2.49 -5.15 -0.56
C ILE A 74 -3.14 -4.69 0.75
N GLU A 75 -2.35 -4.16 1.69
CA GLU A 75 -2.86 -3.68 2.97
C GLU A 75 -3.86 -2.53 2.79
N ARG A 76 -3.58 -1.57 1.90
CA ARG A 76 -4.49 -0.46 1.60
C ARG A 76 -5.80 -0.97 1.01
N ASP A 77 -5.75 -1.91 0.08
CA ASP A 77 -6.94 -2.40 -0.62
C ASP A 77 -7.81 -3.20 0.36
N ARG A 78 -7.20 -3.98 1.26
CA ARG A 78 -7.90 -4.61 2.39
C ARG A 78 -8.53 -3.57 3.31
N ASP A 79 -7.77 -2.58 3.78
CA ASP A 79 -8.29 -1.53 4.68
C ASP A 79 -9.45 -0.76 4.00
N THR A 80 -9.36 -0.52 2.69
CA THR A 80 -10.41 0.13 1.91
C THR A 80 -11.65 -0.77 1.80
N ALA A 81 -11.47 -2.06 1.52
CA ALA A 81 -12.55 -3.03 1.47
C ALA A 81 -13.26 -3.14 2.83
N GLU A 82 -12.52 -3.26 3.94
CA GLU A 82 -13.07 -3.29 5.30
C GLU A 82 -13.92 -2.05 5.60
N LEU A 83 -13.44 -0.85 5.23
CA LEU A 83 -14.18 0.39 5.41
C LEU A 83 -15.45 0.48 4.55
N LEU A 84 -15.43 -0.06 3.32
CA LEU A 84 -16.58 -0.06 2.41
C LEU A 84 -17.57 -1.20 2.71
N GLU A 85 -17.10 -2.30 3.31
CA GLU A 85 -17.89 -3.45 3.81
C GLU A 85 -18.55 -3.20 5.19
N GLU A 86 -18.42 -2.00 5.75
CA GLU A 86 -19.23 -1.51 6.87
C GLU A 86 -20.65 -0.95 6.52
N PRO A 87 -21.51 -1.48 5.61
CA PRO A 87 -22.92 -1.04 5.53
C PRO A 87 -23.84 -1.57 6.66
N ARG A 88 -23.34 -2.30 7.67
CA ARG A 88 -24.21 -3.06 8.61
C ARG A 88 -24.42 -2.48 10.00
N LYS A 89 -23.75 -1.39 10.39
CA LYS A 89 -24.18 -0.63 11.58
C LYS A 89 -25.26 0.36 11.15
N LEU A 90 -26.49 -0.13 11.03
CA LEU A 90 -27.68 0.74 11.04
C LEU A 90 -27.48 1.76 12.16
N ARG A 91 -27.37 3.05 11.81
CA ARG A 91 -27.45 4.10 12.83
C ARG A 91 -28.80 3.93 13.53
N LYS A 92 -28.79 3.97 14.86
CA LYS A 92 -29.98 3.83 15.70
C LYS A 92 -31.07 4.77 15.15
N GLY A 93 -32.15 4.23 14.58
CA GLY A 93 -33.26 5.00 14.01
C GLY A 93 -33.48 4.93 12.48
N MET A 94 -32.70 4.15 11.72
CA MET A 94 -32.87 4.00 10.27
C MET A 94 -33.59 2.70 9.82
N GLY A 95 -34.35 2.05 10.72
CA GLY A 95 -35.27 0.98 10.32
C GLY A 95 -36.53 1.55 9.65
N PRO A 96 -37.16 0.83 8.69
CA PRO A 96 -38.43 1.28 8.10
C PRO A 96 -39.48 1.46 9.19
N ARG A 97 -40.23 2.56 9.10
CA ARG A 97 -41.30 2.93 10.03
C ARG A 97 -42.47 1.96 9.96
#